data_AF-A0A1V3JXG8-F1
#
_entry.id   AF-A0A1V3JXG8-F1
#
_cell.length_a   1.000
_cell.length_b   1.000
_cell.length_c   1.000
_cell.angle_alpha   90.00
_cell.angle_beta   90.00
_cell.angle_gamma   90.00
#
_symmetry.space_group_name_H-M   'P 1'
#
loop_
_entity.id
_entity.type
_entity.pdbx_description
1 polymer ?
#
loop_
_entity_poly.entity_id
_entity_poly.type
_entity_poly.pdbx_seq_one_letter_code
_entity_poly.pdbx_strand_id
1 'polypeptide(L)'
;AFPRGIIRLIFLAILGVIAFIDLQHGVRPFDNHIKAIKYDLEWAFEPDKSLLLAYQRHIEIRNRDSFKKMFPNDKVIPYDEFRKPYLEEDSLRLARPVLHVIWPLLLLCILFPPRPRGIRINRKKKVIYQQHLGKEYWLAFIPEEGDPLSGIVYNLYGLYPFSLTGRYSLQIGIPEKDGKLPFLMYGCYPNPSLEHNRYLLRAIRDFVREDNPASLKYVGRCYKLPWLNPLIFLFNVGSIFRMPFNQKLADKQIEAELKAWKKRNENSKKHWFDAVQRQQQSVNQDLAELKMDNKI
;
A
#
# COMPACT_ATOMS: atom_id res chain seq x y z
N ALA A 1 0.71 8.49 -1.28
CA ALA A 1 -0.48 7.67 -0.94
C ALA A 1 -1.47 7.56 -2.12
N PHE A 2 -1.64 8.63 -2.90
CA PHE A 2 -2.57 8.78 -4.03
C PHE A 2 -2.55 7.68 -5.11
N PRO A 3 -1.43 7.29 -5.74
CA PRO A 3 -1.47 6.29 -6.82
C PRO A 3 -2.04 4.95 -6.35
N ARG A 4 -1.75 4.56 -5.10
CA ARG A 4 -2.12 3.26 -4.53
C ARG A 4 -3.63 3.10 -4.35
N GLY A 5 -4.31 4.15 -3.91
CA GLY A 5 -5.76 4.10 -3.71
C GLY A 5 -6.54 4.12 -5.02
N ILE A 6 -6.09 4.90 -6.00
CA ILE A 6 -6.67 4.92 -7.35
C ILE A 6 -6.49 3.57 -8.04
N ILE A 7 -5.28 3.00 -7.98
CA ILE A 7 -5.00 1.67 -8.50
C ILE A 7 -5.98 0.66 -7.90
N ARG A 8 -6.15 0.62 -6.56
CA ARG A 8 -7.13 -0.26 -5.91
C ARG A 8 -8.55 -0.05 -6.41
N LEU A 9 -8.98 1.21 -6.53
CA LEU A 9 -10.33 1.53 -6.98
C LEU A 9 -10.56 1.03 -8.42
N ILE A 10 -9.59 1.26 -9.31
CA ILE A 10 -9.65 0.78 -10.70
C ILE A 10 -9.71 -0.74 -10.74
N PHE A 11 -8.83 -1.44 -10.03
CA PHE A 11 -8.84 -2.91 -10.00
C PHE A 11 -10.12 -3.48 -9.38
N LEU A 12 -10.62 -2.88 -8.30
CA LEU A 12 -11.90 -3.29 -7.70
C LEU A 12 -13.08 -3.01 -8.63
N ALA A 13 -13.07 -1.91 -9.38
CA ALA A 13 -14.07 -1.63 -10.40
C ALA A 13 -14.02 -2.65 -11.54
N ILE A 14 -12.83 -3.01 -12.03
CA ILE A 14 -12.65 -4.06 -13.05
C ILE A 14 -13.19 -5.40 -12.54
N LEU A 15 -12.81 -5.81 -11.32
CA LEU A 15 -13.32 -7.03 -10.70
C LEU A 15 -14.84 -6.99 -10.52
N GLY A 16 -15.38 -5.83 -10.15
CA GLY A 16 -16.82 -5.60 -10.03
C GLY A 16 -17.56 -5.72 -11.36
N VAL A 17 -17.00 -5.18 -12.44
CA VAL A 17 -17.56 -5.29 -13.81
C VAL A 17 -17.53 -6.75 -14.27
N ILE A 18 -16.42 -7.48 -14.07
CA ILE A 18 -16.32 -8.91 -14.40
C ILE A 18 -17.40 -9.70 -13.64
N ALA A 19 -17.49 -9.49 -12.32
CA ALA A 19 -18.48 -10.14 -11.49
C ALA A 19 -19.93 -9.81 -11.93
N PHE A 20 -20.18 -8.55 -12.31
CA PHE A 20 -21.48 -8.12 -12.80
C PHE A 20 -21.85 -8.78 -14.14
N ILE A 21 -20.90 -8.86 -15.09
CA ILE A 21 -21.10 -9.55 -16.37
C ILE A 21 -21.44 -11.02 -16.13
N ASP A 22 -20.69 -11.73 -15.27
CA ASP A 22 -20.97 -13.14 -14.96
C ASP A 22 -22.39 -13.32 -14.39
N LEU A 23 -22.81 -12.43 -13.48
CA LEU A 23 -24.16 -12.44 -12.91
C LEU A 23 -25.25 -12.18 -13.97
N GLN A 24 -25.01 -11.28 -14.92
CA GLN A 24 -25.95 -11.03 -16.02
C GLN A 24 -26.15 -12.27 -16.91
N HIS A 25 -25.13 -13.12 -17.02
CA HIS A 25 -25.20 -14.37 -17.78
C HIS A 25 -25.73 -15.56 -16.94
N GLY A 26 -26.19 -15.30 -15.71
CA GLY A 26 -26.72 -16.34 -14.82
C GLY A 26 -25.65 -17.25 -14.22
N VAL A 27 -24.38 -16.84 -14.28
CA VAL A 27 -23.23 -17.61 -13.77
C VAL A 27 -22.72 -16.97 -12.48
N ARG A 28 -22.11 -17.77 -11.60
CA ARG A 28 -21.48 -17.25 -10.39
C ARG A 28 -20.29 -16.35 -10.77
N PRO A 29 -20.02 -15.26 -10.02
CA PRO A 29 -18.85 -14.42 -10.26
C PRO A 29 -17.55 -15.23 -10.35
N PHE A 30 -16.75 -14.96 -11.38
CA PHE A 30 -15.46 -15.59 -11.67
C PHE A 30 -15.48 -17.08 -12.01
N ASP A 31 -16.65 -17.69 -12.24
CA ASP A 31 -16.76 -19.15 -12.47
C ASP A 31 -15.98 -19.59 -13.72
N ASN A 32 -16.00 -18.79 -14.80
CA ASN A 32 -15.22 -19.06 -16.01
C ASN A 32 -13.71 -19.01 -15.75
N HIS A 33 -13.24 -18.06 -14.92
CA HIS A 33 -11.84 -17.97 -14.53
C HIS A 33 -11.43 -19.16 -13.67
N ILE A 34 -12.29 -19.58 -12.73
CA ILE A 34 -12.06 -20.76 -11.89
C ILE A 34 -11.99 -22.03 -12.74
N LYS A 35 -12.88 -22.19 -13.72
CA LYS A 35 -12.86 -23.33 -14.65
C LYS A 35 -11.59 -23.36 -15.49
N ALA A 36 -11.13 -22.21 -15.98
CA ALA A 36 -9.88 -22.12 -16.73
C ALA A 36 -8.68 -22.53 -15.86
N ILE A 37 -8.59 -22.03 -14.63
CA ILE A 37 -7.53 -22.42 -13.68
C ILE A 37 -7.57 -23.92 -13.40
N LYS A 38 -8.77 -24.47 -13.16
CA LYS A 38 -8.95 -25.90 -12.91
C LYS A 38 -8.50 -26.73 -14.11
N TYR A 39 -8.88 -26.32 -15.32
CA TYR A 39 -8.45 -26.98 -16.55
C TYR A 39 -6.93 -26.98 -16.70
N ASP A 40 -6.26 -25.85 -16.49
CA ASP A 40 -4.80 -25.77 -16.60
C ASP A 40 -4.08 -26.61 -15.52
N LEU A 41 -4.63 -26.69 -14.31
CA LEU A 41 -4.13 -27.59 -13.26
C LEU A 41 -4.29 -29.06 -13.65
N GLU A 42 -5.49 -29.45 -14.12
CA GLU A 42 -5.76 -30.82 -14.57
C GLU A 42 -4.90 -31.19 -15.79
N TRP A 43 -4.75 -30.29 -16.76
CA TRP A 43 -3.89 -30.51 -17.94
C TRP A 43 -2.40 -30.66 -17.58
N ALA A 44 -1.94 -29.96 -16.54
CA ALA A 44 -0.56 -30.05 -16.09
C ALA A 44 -0.25 -31.31 -15.29
N PHE A 45 -1.12 -31.68 -14.35
CA PHE A 45 -0.85 -32.75 -13.40
C PHE A 45 -1.55 -34.07 -13.74
N GLU A 46 -2.67 -34.03 -14.45
CA GLU A 46 -3.51 -35.18 -14.80
C GLU A 46 -4.03 -35.11 -16.26
N PRO A 47 -3.15 -34.91 -17.27
CA PRO A 47 -3.57 -34.71 -18.66
C PRO A 47 -4.36 -35.89 -19.23
N ASP A 48 -4.11 -37.09 -18.72
CA ASP A 48 -4.77 -38.32 -19.13
C ASP A 48 -6.30 -38.27 -18.95
N LYS A 49 -6.81 -37.50 -17.97
CA LYS A 49 -8.26 -37.31 -17.80
C LYS A 49 -8.91 -36.75 -19.07
N SER A 50 -8.25 -35.80 -19.72
CA SER A 50 -8.73 -35.16 -20.94
C SER A 50 -8.32 -35.95 -22.19
N LEU A 51 -7.09 -36.48 -22.21
CA LEU A 51 -6.55 -37.21 -23.36
C LEU A 51 -7.22 -38.55 -23.58
N LEU A 52 -7.61 -39.28 -22.53
CA LEU A 52 -8.34 -40.54 -22.68
C LEU A 52 -9.71 -40.33 -23.36
N LEU A 53 -10.42 -39.25 -23.02
CA LEU A 53 -11.69 -38.89 -23.69
C LEU A 53 -11.48 -38.50 -25.15
N ALA A 54 -10.37 -37.83 -25.47
CA ALA A 54 -9.99 -37.52 -26.85
C ALA A 54 -9.61 -38.80 -27.62
N TYR A 55 -8.90 -39.72 -26.97
CA TYR A 55 -8.49 -40.99 -27.54
C TYR A 55 -9.68 -41.92 -27.81
N GLN A 56 -10.66 -41.98 -26.90
CA GLN A 56 -11.91 -42.72 -27.13
C GLN A 56 -12.64 -42.21 -28.37
N ARG A 57 -12.76 -40.88 -28.53
CA ARG A 57 -13.33 -40.27 -29.75
C ARG A 57 -12.50 -40.60 -31.00
N HIS A 58 -11.17 -40.59 -30.89
CA HIS A 58 -10.27 -41.00 -31.98
C HIS A 58 -10.53 -42.45 -32.42
N ILE A 59 -10.66 -43.38 -31.46
CA ILE A 59 -11.01 -44.77 -31.73
C ILE A 59 -12.40 -44.87 -32.39
N GLU A 60 -13.40 -44.21 -31.84
CA GLU A 60 -14.77 -44.23 -32.36
C GLU A 60 -14.83 -43.76 -33.82
N ILE A 61 -14.17 -42.64 -34.15
CA ILE A 61 -14.14 -42.09 -35.50
C ILE A 61 -13.44 -43.06 -36.46
N ARG A 62 -12.27 -43.59 -36.08
CA ARG A 62 -11.49 -44.51 -36.92
C ARG A 62 -12.15 -45.87 -37.11
N ASN A 63 -13.03 -46.26 -36.19
CA ASN A 63 -13.77 -47.50 -36.29
C ASN A 63 -15.04 -47.42 -37.16
N ARG A 64 -15.53 -46.22 -37.50
CA ARG A 64 -16.69 -46.05 -38.39
C ARG A 64 -16.39 -46.59 -39.79
N ASP A 65 -17.36 -47.30 -40.36
CA ASP A 65 -17.24 -47.88 -41.71
C ASP A 65 -16.98 -46.82 -42.78
N SER A 66 -17.57 -45.63 -42.64
CA SER A 66 -17.34 -44.51 -43.55
C SER A 66 -15.88 -44.02 -43.53
N PHE A 67 -15.26 -43.97 -42.35
CA PHE A 67 -13.88 -43.55 -42.19
C PHE A 67 -12.92 -44.60 -42.77
N LYS A 68 -13.15 -45.89 -42.45
CA LYS A 68 -12.35 -47.01 -42.99
C LYS A 68 -12.41 -47.08 -44.52
N LYS A 69 -13.55 -46.77 -45.13
CA LYS A 69 -13.70 -46.71 -46.60
C LYS A 69 -12.91 -45.55 -47.22
N MET A 70 -12.85 -44.39 -46.57
CA MET A 70 -12.10 -43.23 -47.07
C MET A 70 -10.60 -43.33 -46.81
N PHE A 71 -10.20 -43.95 -45.71
CA PHE A 71 -8.80 -44.05 -45.25
C PHE A 71 -8.44 -45.50 -44.87
N PRO A 72 -8.37 -46.42 -45.84
CA PRO A 72 -8.21 -47.86 -45.57
C PRO A 72 -6.86 -48.26 -44.95
N ASN A 73 -5.83 -47.44 -45.14
CA ASN A 73 -4.48 -47.68 -44.61
C ASN A 73 -4.23 -47.01 -43.26
N ASP A 74 -5.18 -46.22 -42.75
CA ASP A 74 -5.01 -45.45 -41.53
C ASP A 74 -5.28 -46.34 -40.30
N LYS A 75 -4.25 -46.56 -39.48
CA LYS A 75 -4.32 -47.46 -38.32
C LYS A 75 -4.65 -46.70 -37.05
N VAL A 76 -5.31 -47.38 -36.10
CA VAL A 76 -5.48 -46.83 -34.75
C VAL A 76 -4.12 -46.88 -34.06
N ILE A 77 -3.61 -45.73 -33.66
CA ILE A 77 -2.33 -45.64 -32.94
C ILE A 77 -2.53 -46.00 -31.46
N PRO A 78 -1.52 -46.59 -30.79
CA PRO A 78 -1.56 -46.82 -29.35
C PRO A 78 -1.68 -45.52 -28.55
N TYR A 79 -2.30 -45.58 -27.36
CA TYR A 79 -2.50 -44.40 -26.51
C TYR A 79 -1.19 -43.64 -26.19
N ASP A 80 -0.11 -44.38 -25.92
CA ASP A 80 1.18 -43.77 -25.60
C ASP A 80 1.77 -42.96 -26.77
N GLU A 81 1.50 -43.36 -28.01
CA GLU A 81 1.89 -42.60 -29.20
C GLU A 81 0.92 -41.44 -29.46
N PHE A 82 -0.38 -41.65 -29.23
CA PHE A 82 -1.40 -40.61 -29.34
C PHE A 82 -1.14 -39.44 -28.39
N ARG A 83 -0.71 -39.70 -27.15
CA ARG A 83 -0.55 -38.65 -26.12
C ARG A 83 0.70 -37.78 -26.30
N LYS A 84 1.77 -38.32 -26.89
CA LYS A 84 3.07 -37.64 -27.03
C LYS A 84 2.98 -36.24 -27.64
N PRO A 85 2.38 -36.03 -28.83
CA PRO A 85 2.35 -34.70 -29.45
C PRO A 85 1.66 -33.68 -28.53
N TYR A 86 0.57 -34.06 -27.87
CA TYR A 86 -0.14 -33.15 -26.95
C TYR A 86 0.68 -32.72 -25.74
N LEU A 87 1.59 -33.57 -25.25
CA LEU A 87 2.41 -33.26 -24.08
C LEU A 87 3.74 -32.58 -24.45
N GLU A 88 4.30 -32.93 -25.61
CA GLU A 88 5.60 -32.44 -26.08
C GLU A 88 5.48 -31.08 -26.79
N GLU A 89 4.39 -30.84 -27.52
CA GLU A 89 4.16 -29.56 -28.23
C GLU A 89 3.77 -28.43 -27.25
N ASP A 90 3.10 -28.76 -26.16
CA ASP A 90 2.65 -27.78 -25.17
C ASP A 90 3.71 -27.52 -24.09
N SER A 91 4.77 -26.80 -24.50
CA SER A 91 5.86 -26.36 -23.62
C SER A 91 5.41 -25.52 -22.40
N LEU A 92 4.22 -24.92 -22.45
CA LEU A 92 3.69 -24.07 -21.38
C LEU A 92 2.81 -24.83 -20.39
N ARG A 93 2.54 -26.12 -20.62
CA ARG A 93 1.69 -26.98 -19.79
C ARG A 93 2.03 -26.88 -18.30
N LEU A 94 3.32 -26.95 -17.95
CA LEU A 94 3.77 -26.88 -16.55
C LEU A 94 3.93 -25.43 -16.04
N ALA A 95 4.05 -24.45 -16.94
CA ALA A 95 4.20 -23.04 -16.56
C ALA A 95 2.87 -22.38 -16.18
N ARG A 96 1.76 -22.74 -16.86
CA ARG A 96 0.43 -22.16 -16.59
C ARG A 96 -0.05 -22.32 -15.14
N PRO A 97 0.06 -23.50 -14.49
CA PRO A 97 -0.23 -23.67 -13.07
C PRO A 97 0.58 -22.74 -12.16
N VAL A 98 1.87 -22.58 -12.43
CA VAL A 98 2.76 -21.73 -11.63
C VAL A 98 2.33 -20.28 -11.75
N LEU A 99 1.99 -19.84 -12.97
CA LEU A 99 1.43 -18.50 -13.20
C LEU A 99 0.14 -18.30 -12.41
N HIS A 100 -0.74 -19.31 -12.31
CA HIS A 100 -1.96 -19.24 -11.50
C HIS A 100 -1.74 -19.05 -10.00
N VAL A 101 -0.55 -19.35 -9.48
CA VAL A 101 -0.15 -19.04 -8.10
C VAL A 101 0.48 -17.66 -8.00
N ILE A 102 1.25 -17.24 -9.02
CA ILE A 102 1.98 -15.96 -9.02
C ILE A 102 1.03 -14.77 -9.21
N TRP A 103 0.11 -14.82 -10.19
CA TRP A 103 -0.72 -13.65 -10.52
C TRP A 103 -1.65 -13.22 -9.38
N PRO A 104 -2.26 -14.11 -8.56
CA PRO A 104 -3.06 -13.67 -7.42
C PRO A 104 -2.20 -13.01 -6.34
N LEU A 105 -0.97 -13.48 -6.13
CA LEU A 105 -0.03 -12.87 -5.19
C LEU A 105 0.39 -11.47 -5.68
N LEU A 106 0.67 -11.33 -6.97
CA LEU A 106 0.94 -10.03 -7.60
C LEU A 106 -0.26 -9.08 -7.44
N LEU A 107 -1.47 -9.55 -7.72
CA LEU A 107 -2.69 -8.79 -7.56
C LEU A 107 -2.88 -8.37 -6.09
N LEU A 108 -2.59 -9.25 -5.13
CA LEU A 108 -2.62 -8.94 -3.71
C LEU A 108 -1.59 -7.86 -3.34
N CYS A 109 -0.38 -7.91 -3.90
CA CYS A 109 0.62 -6.86 -3.70
C CYS A 109 0.21 -5.50 -4.30
N ILE A 110 -0.48 -5.50 -5.45
CA ILE A 110 -1.00 -4.29 -6.12
C ILE A 110 -2.21 -3.72 -5.37
N LEU A 111 -3.12 -4.59 -4.91
CA LEU A 111 -4.28 -4.19 -4.13
C LEU A 111 -3.90 -3.79 -2.70
N PHE A 112 -2.83 -4.34 -2.12
CA PHE A 112 -2.45 -4.07 -0.74
C PHE A 112 -0.96 -3.71 -0.58
N PRO A 113 -0.42 -2.71 -1.31
CA PRO A 113 0.98 -2.33 -1.24
C PRO A 113 1.35 -1.88 0.18
N PRO A 114 2.58 -2.15 0.65
CA PRO A 114 2.95 -1.88 2.03
C PRO A 114 2.83 -0.40 2.39
N ARG A 115 2.36 -0.13 3.61
CA ARG A 115 2.17 1.21 4.13
C ARG A 115 3.47 1.78 4.71
N PRO A 116 3.88 3.02 4.37
CA PRO A 116 4.97 3.68 5.06
C PRO A 116 4.61 3.87 6.53
N ARG A 117 5.62 3.90 7.38
CA ARG A 117 5.43 4.17 8.80
C ARG A 117 5.19 5.67 8.99
N GLY A 118 4.24 5.99 9.87
CA GLY A 118 4.01 7.37 10.30
C GLY A 118 5.14 7.88 11.22
N ILE A 119 5.00 9.13 11.64
CA ILE A 119 5.87 9.76 12.64
C ILE A 119 5.79 8.98 13.94
N ARG A 120 6.92 8.92 14.64
CA ARG A 120 7.05 8.40 15.99
C ARG A 120 7.63 9.48 16.88
N ILE A 121 7.23 9.46 18.13
CA ILE A 121 7.66 10.45 19.12
C ILE A 121 8.24 9.67 20.29
N ASN A 122 9.47 10.01 20.67
CA ASN A 122 10.09 9.49 21.89
C ASN A 122 10.17 10.61 22.91
N ARG A 123 9.24 10.59 23.88
CA ARG A 123 9.16 11.59 24.95
C ARG A 123 10.40 11.61 25.84
N LYS A 124 10.98 10.44 26.15
CA LYS A 124 12.14 10.30 27.04
C LYS A 124 13.39 10.88 26.41
N LYS A 125 13.56 10.63 25.11
CA LYS A 125 14.68 11.12 24.32
C LYS A 125 14.42 12.51 23.70
N LYS A 126 13.23 13.10 23.92
CA LYS A 126 12.78 14.40 23.37
C LYS A 126 13.04 14.53 21.86
N VAL A 127 12.62 13.51 21.10
CA VAL A 127 12.78 13.49 19.62
C VAL A 127 11.51 13.03 18.91
N ILE A 128 11.27 13.65 17.75
CA ILE A 128 10.30 13.24 16.75
C ILE A 128 11.08 12.61 15.59
N TYR A 129 10.68 11.45 15.11
CA TYR A 129 11.43 10.74 14.10
C TYR A 129 10.56 9.91 13.17
N GLN A 130 11.09 9.66 11.98
CA GLN A 130 10.38 8.89 10.95
C GLN A 130 11.35 8.12 10.07
N GLN A 131 10.91 6.94 9.63
CA GLN A 131 11.59 6.15 8.60
C GLN A 131 11.31 6.72 7.20
N HIS A 132 12.35 7.15 6.49
CA HIS A 132 12.28 7.37 5.05
C HIS A 132 12.50 6.05 4.30
N LEU A 133 11.95 5.92 3.07
CA LEU A 133 12.34 4.94 2.03
C LEU A 133 13.83 4.55 2.16
N GLY A 134 14.09 3.40 2.78
CA GLY A 134 15.44 2.93 3.10
C GLY A 134 15.63 2.61 4.59
N LYS A 135 16.88 2.75 5.05
CA LYS A 135 17.36 2.46 6.41
C LYS A 135 17.69 3.73 7.22
N GLU A 136 17.26 4.89 6.72
CA GLU A 136 17.54 6.19 7.33
C GLU A 136 16.33 6.72 8.08
N TYR A 137 16.61 7.35 9.23
CA TYR A 137 15.61 7.99 10.05
C TYR A 137 15.83 9.50 10.07
N TRP A 138 14.82 10.26 9.66
CA TRP A 138 14.79 11.70 9.87
C TRP A 138 14.43 12.00 11.31
N LEU A 139 15.12 12.98 11.89
CA LEU A 139 15.06 13.31 13.30
C LEU A 139 14.85 14.81 13.50
N ALA A 140 13.87 15.16 14.30
CA ALA A 140 13.66 16.49 14.85
C ALA A 140 13.80 16.45 16.37
N PHE A 141 14.49 17.45 16.92
CA PHE A 141 14.63 17.62 18.36
C PHE A 141 13.44 18.40 18.92
N ILE A 142 12.99 18.00 20.11
CA ILE A 142 11.98 18.71 20.89
C ILE A 142 12.74 19.62 21.87
N PRO A 143 12.41 20.92 21.95
CA PRO A 143 13.05 21.80 22.92
C PRO A 143 12.68 21.41 24.36
N GLU A 144 13.55 21.70 25.31
CA GLU A 144 13.27 21.45 26.73
C GLU A 144 12.17 22.38 27.25
N GLU A 145 12.15 23.62 26.77
CA GLU A 145 11.17 24.66 27.11
C GLU A 145 10.48 25.19 25.84
N GLY A 146 9.19 25.51 25.92
CA GLY A 146 8.41 26.10 24.82
C GLY A 146 7.44 25.15 24.11
N ASP A 147 7.25 25.34 22.80
CA ASP A 147 6.35 24.52 21.98
C ASP A 147 7.05 23.22 21.53
N PRO A 148 6.52 22.03 21.85
CA PRO A 148 7.04 20.76 21.37
C PRO A 148 7.18 20.63 19.85
N LEU A 149 6.40 21.41 19.09
CA LEU A 149 6.42 21.38 17.63
C LEU A 149 7.53 22.26 17.03
N SER A 150 8.31 23.00 17.83
CA SER A 150 9.27 23.97 17.29
C SER A 150 10.40 23.35 16.45
N GLY A 151 10.65 22.05 16.56
CA GLY A 151 11.63 21.32 15.77
C GLY A 151 11.11 20.72 14.45
N ILE A 152 9.83 20.92 14.13
CA ILE A 152 9.21 20.47 12.87
C ILE A 152 8.52 21.64 12.18
N VAL A 153 8.22 21.46 10.89
CA VAL A 153 7.36 22.37 10.13
C VAL A 153 6.06 21.65 9.81
N TYR A 154 4.93 22.34 9.88
CA TYR A 154 3.63 21.78 9.56
C TYR A 154 2.79 22.70 8.67
N ASN A 155 1.91 22.08 7.90
CA ASN A 155 0.92 22.74 7.06
C ASN A 155 -0.42 22.00 7.23
N LEU A 156 -1.41 22.69 7.78
CA LEU A 156 -2.78 22.21 7.98
C LEU A 156 -3.59 22.12 6.68
N TYR A 157 -3.16 22.87 5.66
CA TYR A 157 -3.79 23.07 4.37
C TYR A 157 -2.97 22.45 3.23
N GLY A 158 -2.34 21.32 3.50
CA GLY A 158 -1.71 20.54 2.44
C GLY A 158 -2.74 20.16 1.38
N LEU A 159 -2.31 20.11 0.12
CA LEU A 159 -3.16 19.63 -0.96
C LEU A 159 -3.61 18.21 -0.62
N TYR A 160 -4.92 17.97 -0.56
CA TYR A 160 -5.46 16.63 -0.45
C TYR A 160 -5.73 16.09 -1.86
N PRO A 161 -5.04 15.03 -2.32
CA PRO A 161 -5.12 14.58 -3.71
C PRO A 161 -6.52 14.11 -4.17
N PHE A 162 -7.46 13.89 -3.24
CA PHE A 162 -8.84 13.47 -3.54
C PHE A 162 -9.87 14.58 -3.31
N SER A 163 -9.45 15.77 -2.91
CA SER A 163 -10.39 16.90 -2.80
C SER A 163 -10.46 17.63 -4.12
N LEU A 164 -11.65 17.68 -4.73
CA LEU A 164 -11.91 18.58 -5.87
C LEU A 164 -11.78 20.06 -5.47
N THR A 165 -11.90 20.37 -4.18
CA THR A 165 -12.07 21.74 -3.67
C THR A 165 -11.21 22.10 -2.43
N GLY A 166 -10.41 21.18 -1.89
CA GLY A 166 -10.00 21.26 -0.48
C GLY A 166 -8.52 21.03 -0.19
N ARG A 167 -7.89 22.05 0.39
CA ARG A 167 -6.58 21.99 1.03
C ARG A 167 -6.76 21.65 2.51
N TYR A 168 -6.78 20.36 2.84
CA TYR A 168 -7.03 19.89 4.21
C TYR A 168 -6.14 18.71 4.61
N SER A 169 -5.07 18.40 3.87
CA SER A 169 -4.14 17.35 4.30
C SER A 169 -3.13 17.91 5.30
N LEU A 170 -3.00 17.28 6.47
CA LEU A 170 -1.90 17.59 7.37
C LEU A 170 -0.59 17.16 6.73
N GLN A 171 0.30 18.12 6.51
CA GLN A 171 1.68 17.89 6.10
C GLN A 171 2.61 18.23 7.26
N ILE A 172 3.60 17.38 7.52
CA ILE A 172 4.67 17.63 8.49
C ILE A 172 6.01 17.41 7.79
N GLY A 173 6.88 18.41 7.87
CA GLY A 173 8.26 18.37 7.45
C GLY A 173 9.18 18.16 8.65
N ILE A 174 10.07 17.18 8.54
CA ILE A 174 11.17 16.96 9.49
C ILE A 174 12.45 17.43 8.78
N PRO A 175 13.28 18.28 9.41
CA PRO A 175 14.52 18.76 8.80
C PRO A 175 15.45 17.61 8.41
N GLU A 176 15.91 17.60 7.15
CA GLU A 176 17.00 16.74 6.72
C GLU A 176 18.35 17.28 7.22
N LYS A 177 19.38 16.43 7.17
CA LYS A 177 20.76 16.81 7.49
C LYS A 177 21.30 17.92 6.58
N ASP A 178 20.82 17.97 5.34
CA ASP A 178 21.23 18.95 4.32
C ASP A 178 20.38 20.24 4.37
N GLY A 179 19.50 20.40 5.37
CA GLY A 179 18.63 21.56 5.52
C GLY A 179 17.42 21.58 4.58
N LYS A 180 17.23 20.54 3.76
CA LYS A 180 15.99 20.33 3.02
C LYS A 180 14.87 19.93 3.96
N LEU A 181 13.64 20.35 3.64
CA LEU A 181 12.46 20.10 4.45
C LEU A 181 11.34 19.52 3.60
N PRO A 182 11.42 18.21 3.31
CA PRO A 182 10.38 17.51 2.58
C PRO A 182 9.13 17.38 3.46
N PHE A 183 8.02 17.89 2.95
CA PHE A 183 6.72 17.67 3.56
C PHE A 183 6.22 16.26 3.27
N LEU A 184 5.83 15.56 4.34
CA LEU A 184 5.13 14.29 4.24
C LEU A 184 3.68 14.45 4.69
N MET A 185 2.77 13.77 4.01
CA MET A 185 1.33 13.83 4.27
C MET A 185 0.93 12.80 5.34
N TYR A 186 0.30 13.27 6.42
CA TYR A 186 -0.17 12.45 7.56
C TYR A 186 -1.68 12.48 7.75
N GLY A 187 -2.37 13.50 7.21
CA GLY A 187 -3.81 13.71 7.37
C GLY A 187 -4.64 13.30 6.17
N CYS A 188 -4.33 12.19 5.49
CA CYS A 188 -5.10 11.74 4.32
C CYS A 188 -6.36 10.94 4.70
N TYR A 189 -7.24 11.43 5.56
CA TYR A 189 -8.55 10.80 5.78
C TYR A 189 -9.54 11.26 4.69
N PRO A 190 -10.55 10.47 4.27
CA PRO A 190 -11.43 10.79 3.14
C PRO A 190 -12.29 12.03 3.37
N ASN A 191 -12.51 12.41 4.63
CA ASN A 191 -13.05 13.71 5.00
C ASN A 191 -11.96 14.47 5.77
N PRO A 192 -10.99 15.05 5.07
CA PRO A 192 -9.96 15.82 5.74
C PRO A 192 -10.62 17.09 6.31
N SER A 193 -10.48 17.29 7.62
CA SER A 193 -11.03 18.44 8.33
C SER A 193 -9.88 19.22 8.96
N LEU A 194 -9.95 20.55 8.85
CA LEU A 194 -8.99 21.43 9.51
C LEU A 194 -8.94 21.16 11.02
N GLU A 195 -10.09 20.98 11.66
CA GLU A 195 -10.19 20.67 13.09
C GLU A 195 -9.52 19.34 13.44
N HIS A 196 -9.61 18.35 12.56
CA HIS A 196 -8.90 17.09 12.75
C HIS A 196 -7.37 17.28 12.70
N ASN A 197 -6.88 18.08 11.77
CA ASN A 197 -5.44 18.36 11.67
C ASN A 197 -4.94 19.14 12.90
N ARG A 198 -5.70 20.15 13.35
CA ARG A 198 -5.43 20.88 14.59
C ARG A 198 -5.41 19.93 15.79
N TYR A 199 -6.37 19.01 15.87
CA TYR A 199 -6.44 17.99 16.92
C TYR A 199 -5.23 17.06 16.93
N LEU A 200 -4.75 16.60 15.77
CA LEU A 200 -3.54 15.77 15.69
C LEU A 200 -2.31 16.50 16.23
N LEU A 201 -2.12 17.77 15.86
CA LEU A 201 -0.97 18.55 16.33
C LEU A 201 -1.08 18.90 17.82
N ARG A 202 -2.29 19.17 18.34
CA ARG A 202 -2.54 19.30 19.79
C ARG A 202 -2.23 18.00 20.52
N ALA A 203 -2.69 16.85 20.01
CA ALA A 203 -2.39 15.55 20.60
C ALA A 203 -0.89 15.24 20.65
N ILE A 204 -0.10 15.72 19.67
CA ILE A 204 1.37 15.63 19.71
C ILE A 204 1.92 16.50 20.84
N ARG A 205 1.48 17.76 20.97
CA ARG A 205 1.90 18.65 22.06
C ARG A 205 1.57 18.04 23.42
N ASP A 206 0.35 17.57 23.61
CA ASP A 206 -0.12 16.98 24.86
C ASP A 206 0.64 15.69 25.18
N PHE A 207 0.91 14.82 24.19
CA PHE A 207 1.71 13.61 24.39
C PHE A 207 3.15 13.87 24.83
N VAL A 208 3.73 15.01 24.43
CA VAL A 208 5.08 15.39 24.83
C VAL A 208 5.10 16.00 26.24
N ARG A 209 4.01 16.67 26.64
CA ARG A 209 3.89 17.41 27.91
C ARG A 209 3.32 16.57 29.05
N GLU A 210 2.33 15.73 28.76
CA GLU A 210 1.55 14.99 29.74
C GLU A 210 1.84 13.50 29.66
N ASP A 211 1.77 12.82 30.81
CA ASP A 211 1.97 11.37 30.87
C ASP A 211 0.82 10.57 30.26
N ASN A 212 -0.42 11.04 30.43
CA ASN A 212 -1.63 10.38 29.94
C ASN A 212 -2.65 11.41 29.40
N PRO A 213 -2.37 12.02 28.25
CA PRO A 213 -3.21 13.08 27.71
C PRO A 213 -4.59 12.57 27.29
N ALA A 214 -5.63 13.30 27.68
CA ALA A 214 -7.00 13.00 27.29
C ALA A 214 -7.19 13.03 25.77
N SER A 215 -6.42 13.85 25.07
CA SER A 215 -6.41 13.97 23.61
C SER A 215 -5.96 12.71 22.88
N LEU A 216 -5.31 11.73 23.53
CA LEU A 216 -4.98 10.46 22.86
C LEU A 216 -6.13 9.45 22.87
N LYS A 217 -7.13 9.59 23.73
CA LYS A 217 -8.25 8.64 23.85
C LYS A 217 -9.04 8.48 22.55
N TYR A 218 -9.02 9.49 21.68
CA TYR A 218 -9.79 9.52 20.44
C TYR A 218 -8.94 9.29 19.17
N VAL A 219 -7.61 9.20 19.26
CA VAL A 219 -6.68 9.16 18.10
C VAL A 219 -6.60 7.80 17.36
N GLY A 220 -7.52 6.85 17.57
CA GLY A 220 -7.39 5.56 16.87
C GLY A 220 -8.52 4.55 16.90
N ARG A 221 -9.65 4.81 17.56
CA ARG A 221 -10.79 3.87 17.57
C ARG A 221 -11.58 3.89 16.26
N CYS A 222 -11.80 5.07 15.67
CA CYS A 222 -12.72 5.23 14.53
C CYS A 222 -12.14 4.87 13.16
N TYR A 223 -10.84 4.57 13.07
CA TYR A 223 -10.11 4.41 11.80
C TYR A 223 -9.74 2.96 11.46
N LYS A 224 -10.04 1.99 12.32
CA LYS A 224 -9.55 0.60 12.16
C LYS A 224 -10.53 -0.35 11.49
N LEU A 225 -11.82 -0.01 11.43
CA LEU A 225 -12.86 -0.90 10.93
C LEU A 225 -13.26 -0.53 9.49
N PRO A 226 -13.16 -1.46 8.52
CA PRO A 226 -13.48 -1.18 7.12
C PRO A 226 -14.94 -0.75 6.88
N TRP A 227 -15.86 -1.25 7.72
CA TRP A 227 -17.30 -1.00 7.61
C TRP A 227 -17.73 0.40 8.07
N LEU A 228 -16.95 1.05 8.95
CA LEU A 228 -17.28 2.38 9.46
C LEU A 228 -16.87 3.49 8.50
N ASN A 229 -15.87 3.24 7.65
CA ASN A 229 -15.45 4.19 6.62
C ASN A 229 -14.71 3.47 5.47
N PRO A 230 -15.43 2.94 4.46
CA PRO A 230 -14.85 2.12 3.41
C PRO A 230 -13.83 2.89 2.55
N LEU A 231 -13.99 4.21 2.41
CA LEU A 231 -13.00 5.06 1.74
C LEU A 231 -11.69 5.15 2.55
N ILE A 232 -11.75 5.22 3.90
CA ILE A 232 -10.53 5.16 4.73
C ILE A 232 -9.79 3.84 4.50
N PHE A 233 -10.54 2.75 4.42
CA PHE A 233 -9.97 1.44 4.16
C PHE A 233 -9.31 1.37 2.77
N LEU A 234 -10.03 1.74 1.71
CA LEU A 234 -9.51 1.75 0.34
C LEU A 234 -8.24 2.59 0.17
N PHE A 235 -8.20 3.79 0.77
CA PHE A 235 -7.13 4.76 0.52
C PHE A 235 -6.00 4.72 1.57
N ASN A 236 -6.25 4.24 2.79
CA ASN A 236 -5.23 4.12 3.84
C ASN A 236 -5.13 2.73 4.45
N VAL A 237 -6.22 2.19 5.01
CA VAL A 237 -6.15 1.11 6.01
C VAL A 237 -6.11 -0.30 5.42
N GLY A 238 -6.42 -0.47 4.14
CA GLY A 238 -6.46 -1.76 3.46
C GLY A 238 -5.09 -2.40 3.25
N SER A 239 -4.00 -1.65 3.35
CA SER A 239 -2.65 -2.22 3.23
C SER A 239 -2.31 -3.09 4.45
N ILE A 240 -2.49 -4.41 4.32
CA ILE A 240 -2.26 -5.39 5.39
C ILE A 240 -0.81 -5.32 5.88
N PHE A 241 0.14 -5.08 4.98
CA PHE A 241 1.56 -5.04 5.29
C PHE A 241 2.01 -3.62 5.66
N ARG A 242 2.65 -3.47 6.83
CA ARG A 242 3.38 -2.25 7.17
C ARG A 242 4.83 -2.42 6.71
N MET A 243 5.45 -1.35 6.22
CA MET A 243 6.88 -1.38 5.93
C MET A 243 7.67 -1.87 7.16
N PRO A 244 8.70 -2.72 6.98
CA PRO A 244 9.50 -3.20 8.08
C PRO A 244 10.19 -2.03 8.77
N PHE A 245 10.15 -2.02 10.10
CA PHE A 245 10.73 -0.96 10.92
C PHE A 245 11.78 -1.58 11.84
N ASN A 246 13.02 -1.11 11.75
CA ASN A 246 14.11 -1.62 12.55
C ASN A 246 14.35 -0.73 13.77
N GLN A 247 13.77 -1.12 14.90
CA GLN A 247 13.88 -0.38 16.16
C GLN A 247 15.32 -0.24 16.64
N LYS A 248 16.14 -1.30 16.54
CA LYS A 248 17.56 -1.25 16.95
C LYS A 248 18.34 -0.22 16.13
N LEU A 249 18.08 -0.16 14.82
CA LEU A 249 18.71 0.83 13.96
C LEU A 249 18.23 2.26 14.27
N ALA A 250 16.94 2.43 14.53
CA ALA A 250 16.38 3.72 14.93
C ALA A 250 17.01 4.21 16.23
N ASP A 251 17.09 3.36 17.25
CA ASP A 251 17.69 3.71 18.53
C ASP A 251 19.18 4.07 18.40
N LYS A 252 19.94 3.32 17.59
CA LYS A 252 21.34 3.62 17.30
C LYS A 252 21.52 4.99 16.64
N GLN A 253 20.68 5.33 15.64
CA GLN A 253 20.75 6.64 14.98
C GLN A 253 20.32 7.76 15.93
N ILE A 254 19.23 7.58 16.67
CA ILE A 254 18.76 8.54 17.68
C ILE A 254 19.86 8.82 18.71
N GLU A 255 20.55 7.79 19.20
CA GLU A 255 21.63 7.95 20.18
C GLU A 255 22.85 8.66 19.62
N ALA A 256 23.22 8.37 18.37
CA ALA A 256 24.31 9.07 17.69
C ALA A 256 23.99 10.57 17.51
N GLU A 257 22.79 10.90 17.03
CA GLU A 257 22.34 12.28 16.84
C GLU A 257 22.15 13.01 18.18
N LEU A 258 21.64 12.35 19.22
CA LEU A 258 21.55 12.95 20.57
C LEU A 258 22.93 13.23 21.15
N LYS A 259 23.91 12.34 20.94
CA LYS A 259 25.28 12.56 21.39
C LYS A 259 25.91 13.76 20.66
N ALA A 260 25.63 13.92 19.36
CA ALA A 260 26.05 15.09 18.60
C ALA A 260 25.34 16.38 19.08
N TRP A 261 24.02 16.30 19.31
CA TRP A 261 23.20 17.42 19.79
C TRP A 261 23.65 17.94 21.15
N LYS A 262 23.94 17.04 22.10
CA LYS A 262 24.44 17.40 23.44
C LYS A 262 25.80 18.09 23.41
N LYS A 263 26.61 17.86 22.38
CA LYS A 263 27.91 18.53 22.20
C LYS A 263 27.79 19.93 21.59
N ARG A 264 26.66 20.28 20.97
CA ARG A 264 26.45 21.62 20.38
C ARG A 264 26.32 22.67 21.48
N ASN A 265 26.87 23.85 21.21
CA ASN A 265 26.67 25.01 22.09
C ASN A 265 25.21 25.51 22.01
N GLU A 266 24.77 26.26 23.02
CA GLU A 266 23.39 26.76 23.06
C GLU A 266 23.05 27.69 21.89
N ASN A 267 23.99 28.49 21.42
CA ASN A 267 23.80 29.33 20.24
C ASN A 267 23.50 28.50 18.98
N SER A 268 24.20 27.38 18.77
CA SER A 268 23.97 26.47 17.63
C SER A 268 22.61 25.78 17.73
N LYS A 269 22.20 25.36 18.93
CA LYS A 269 20.86 24.80 19.15
C LYS A 269 19.77 25.83 18.85
N LYS A 270 19.93 27.06 19.36
CA LYS A 270 19.02 28.18 19.08
C LYS A 270 18.94 28.47 17.59
N HIS A 271 20.08 28.57 16.89
CA HIS A 271 20.11 28.77 15.45
C HIS A 271 19.40 27.65 14.67
N TRP A 272 19.49 26.41 15.13
CA TRP A 272 18.79 25.29 14.51
C TRP A 272 17.26 25.45 14.63
N PHE A 273 16.76 25.76 15.84
CA PHE A 273 15.33 26.02 16.03
C PHE A 273 14.88 27.28 15.27
N ASP A 274 15.65 28.35 15.27
CA ASP A 274 15.35 29.58 14.54
C ASP A 274 15.23 29.32 13.03
N ALA A 275 16.07 28.44 12.46
CA ALA A 275 15.98 28.06 11.05
C ALA A 275 14.64 27.34 10.74
N VAL A 276 14.23 26.39 11.59
CA VAL A 276 12.93 25.71 11.46
C VAL A 276 11.77 26.70 11.62
N GLN A 277 11.86 27.61 12.59
CA GLN A 277 10.82 28.62 12.84
C GLN A 277 10.70 29.63 11.70
N ARG A 278 11.80 30.10 11.11
CA ARG A 278 11.76 30.96 9.91
C ARG A 278 11.04 30.28 8.75
N GLN A 279 11.25 28.98 8.57
CA GLN A 279 10.53 28.25 7.54
C GLN A 279 9.04 28.09 7.87
N GLN A 280 8.70 27.79 9.12
CA GLN A 280 7.30 27.77 9.55
C GLN A 280 6.62 29.14 9.34
N GLN A 281 7.34 30.24 9.57
CA GLN A 281 6.85 31.59 9.29
C GLN A 281 6.60 31.81 7.79
N SER A 282 7.51 31.38 6.91
CA SER A 282 7.32 31.43 5.45
C SER A 282 6.08 30.62 5.04
N VAL A 283 5.90 29.39 5.54
CA VAL A 283 4.70 28.59 5.27
C VAL A 283 3.43 29.30 5.75
N ASN A 284 3.48 29.94 6.91
CA ASN A 284 2.35 30.69 7.44
C ASN A 284 2.04 31.94 6.60
N GLN A 285 3.05 32.61 6.05
CA GLN A 285 2.89 33.77 5.16
C GLN A 285 2.24 33.35 3.84
N ASP A 286 2.76 32.29 3.19
CA ASP A 286 2.19 31.74 1.95
C ASP A 286 0.71 31.37 2.14
N LEU A 287 0.38 30.74 3.27
CA LEU A 287 -1.00 30.37 3.59
C LEU A 287 -1.89 31.57 3.94
N ALA A 288 -1.33 32.61 4.58
CA ALA A 288 -2.07 33.84 4.88
C ALA A 288 -2.45 34.62 3.62
N GLU A 289 -1.59 34.65 2.59
CA GLU A 289 -1.92 35.21 1.27
C GLU A 289 -3.13 34.51 0.64
N LEU A 290 -3.27 33.21 0.93
CA LEU A 290 -4.38 32.36 0.50
C LEU A 290 -5.59 32.43 1.45
N LYS A 291 -5.58 33.34 2.44
CA LYS A 291 -6.60 33.50 3.48
C LYS A 291 -6.82 32.23 4.34
N MET A 292 -5.76 31.46 4.57
CA MET A 292 -5.78 30.21 5.35
C MET A 292 -4.99 30.36 6.67
N ASP A 293 -5.62 30.05 7.80
CA ASP A 293 -5.02 30.20 9.14
C ASP A 293 -4.33 28.91 9.62
N ASN A 294 -3.02 28.87 9.43
CA ASN A 294 -2.17 27.74 9.81
C ASN A 294 -1.75 27.73 11.29
N LYS A 295 -2.20 28.68 12.11
CA LYS A 295 -1.83 28.75 13.54
C LYS A 295 -2.70 27.79 14.38
N ILE A 296 -2.14 27.32 15.50
CA ILE A 296 -2.75 26.31 16.39
C ILE A 296 -2.62 26.68 17.85
#